data_AF-A0A9X0R3A5-F1
#
_entry.id   AF-A0A9X0R3A5-F1
#
_cell.length_a   1.000
_cell.length_b   1.000
_cell.length_c   1.000
_cell.angle_alpha   90.00
_cell.angle_beta   90.00
_cell.angle_gamma   90.00
#
_symmetry.space_group_name_H-M   'P 1'
#
loop_
_entity.id
_entity.type
_entity.pdbx_description
1 polymer ?
#
loop_
_entity_poly.entity_id
_entity_poly.type
_entity_poly.pdbx_seq_one_letter_code
_entity_poly.pdbx_strand_id
1 'polypeptide(L)'
;MERISAAVLAEALRRTPPTHYVIWTGHRYRSQAGSLRSQALSRITEVGEPVSVQTLMQRAARIDGELGFDPATVRSGLGLHQGARPAVYLLVDRKASGDYAAVRDIPFAGSPSRAIREGDVVLNRNGQLLANCLKAR
;
A
#
# COMPACT_ATOMS: atom_id res chain seq x y z
N MET A 1 0.77 -14.59 -12.63
CA MET A 1 0.69 -13.43 -13.54
C MET A 1 -0.25 -13.81 -14.65
N GLU A 2 -1.01 -12.86 -15.15
CA GLU A 2 -2.02 -13.10 -16.18
C GLU A 2 -2.09 -11.91 -17.13
N ARG A 3 -2.75 -12.11 -18.27
CA ARG A 3 -2.94 -11.05 -19.25
C ARG A 3 -4.03 -10.11 -18.75
N ILE A 4 -3.67 -8.86 -18.47
CA ILE A 4 -4.62 -7.87 -17.96
C ILE A 4 -5.13 -7.04 -19.12
N SER A 5 -6.42 -7.18 -19.45
CA SER A 5 -7.03 -6.34 -20.48
C SER A 5 -7.13 -4.88 -20.00
N ALA A 6 -7.02 -3.94 -20.93
CA ALA A 6 -7.17 -2.52 -20.64
C ALA A 6 -8.53 -2.19 -19.98
N ALA A 7 -9.59 -2.92 -20.37
CA ALA A 7 -10.93 -2.75 -19.80
C ALA A 7 -10.99 -3.16 -18.32
N VAL A 8 -10.36 -4.28 -17.94
CA VAL A 8 -10.31 -4.74 -16.54
C VAL A 8 -9.55 -3.73 -15.67
N LEU A 9 -8.40 -3.24 -16.16
CA LEU A 9 -7.64 -2.22 -15.45
C LEU A 9 -8.44 -0.91 -15.30
N ALA A 10 -9.08 -0.43 -16.37
CA ALA A 10 -9.88 0.80 -16.33
C ALA A 10 -11.06 0.71 -15.35
N GLU A 11 -11.78 -0.42 -15.34
CA GLU A 11 -12.85 -0.67 -14.37
C GLU A 11 -12.30 -0.67 -12.93
N ALA A 12 -11.19 -1.35 -12.69
CA ALA A 12 -10.60 -1.42 -11.35
C ALA A 12 -10.13 -0.06 -10.85
N LEU A 13 -9.53 0.76 -11.72
CA LEU A 13 -9.11 2.13 -11.41
C LEU A 13 -10.31 3.00 -11.04
N ARG A 14 -11.41 2.94 -11.80
CA ARG A 14 -12.63 3.71 -11.50
C ARG A 14 -13.25 3.35 -10.15
N ARG A 15 -13.19 2.09 -9.74
CA ARG A 15 -13.69 1.64 -8.42
C ARG A 15 -12.77 1.96 -7.24
N THR A 16 -11.54 2.40 -7.52
CA THR A 16 -10.54 2.63 -6.47
C THR A 16 -10.54 4.12 -6.10
N PRO A 17 -10.79 4.47 -4.83
CA PRO A 17 -10.80 5.87 -4.41
C PRO A 17 -9.48 6.58 -4.78
N PRO A 18 -9.52 7.77 -5.41
CA PRO A 18 -8.32 8.49 -5.81
C PRO A 18 -7.54 9.02 -4.59
N THR A 19 -8.18 9.07 -3.43
CA THR A 19 -7.58 9.47 -2.16
C THR A 19 -6.86 8.33 -1.44
N HIS A 20 -6.91 7.10 -1.95
CA HIS A 20 -6.19 5.98 -1.35
C HIS A 20 -4.73 5.94 -1.80
N TYR A 21 -3.84 5.91 -0.82
CA TYR A 21 -2.39 5.81 -0.99
C TYR A 21 -1.83 4.67 -0.16
N VAL A 22 -0.62 4.26 -0.51
CA VAL A 22 0.18 3.30 0.24
C VAL A 22 1.49 3.97 0.62
N ILE A 23 1.87 3.87 1.89
CA ILE A 23 3.17 4.32 2.38
C ILE A 23 3.98 3.07 2.69
N TRP A 24 5.14 2.91 2.04
CA TRP A 24 6.09 1.86 2.39
C TRP A 24 7.02 2.32 3.50
N THR A 25 7.14 1.50 4.54
CA THR A 25 7.92 1.81 5.74
C THR A 25 9.43 1.63 5.56
N GLY A 26 9.91 1.15 4.41
CA GLY A 26 11.32 0.79 4.18
C GLY A 26 11.75 -0.55 4.80
N HIS A 27 11.03 -1.04 5.80
CA HIS A 27 11.23 -2.39 6.35
C HIS A 27 10.96 -3.50 5.32
N ARG A 28 11.69 -4.62 5.47
CA ARG A 28 11.53 -5.81 4.62
C ARG A 28 10.14 -6.42 4.80
N TYR A 29 9.47 -6.64 3.68
CA TYR A 29 8.23 -7.39 3.66
C TYR A 29 8.50 -8.90 3.81
N ARG A 30 8.07 -9.50 4.93
CA ARG A 30 8.29 -10.92 5.26
C ARG A 30 7.18 -11.86 4.77
N SER A 31 6.48 -11.54 3.68
CA SER A 31 5.57 -12.51 3.06
C SER A 31 6.33 -13.67 2.43
N GLN A 32 5.64 -14.79 2.18
CA GLN A 32 6.18 -15.90 1.40
C GLN A 32 6.77 -15.38 0.09
N ALA A 33 8.10 -15.53 -0.04
CA ALA A 33 8.84 -15.11 -1.22
C ALA A 33 8.22 -15.76 -2.45
N GLY A 34 7.95 -14.96 -3.49
CA GLY A 34 7.35 -15.43 -4.73
C GLY A 34 5.83 -15.41 -4.81
N SER A 35 5.09 -15.09 -3.74
CA SER A 35 3.63 -14.91 -3.86
C SER A 35 3.28 -13.72 -4.77
N LEU A 36 2.22 -13.84 -5.57
CA LEU A 36 1.77 -12.78 -6.49
C LEU A 36 1.53 -11.45 -5.76
N ARG A 37 0.95 -11.52 -4.55
CA ARG A 37 0.71 -10.36 -3.68
C ARG A 37 2.01 -9.68 -3.25
N SER A 38 3.02 -10.46 -2.85
CA SER A 38 4.35 -9.94 -2.50
C SER A 38 5.00 -9.21 -3.66
N GLN A 39 4.94 -9.81 -4.85
CA GLN A 39 5.54 -9.23 -6.05
C GLN A 39 4.81 -7.97 -6.54
N ALA A 40 3.50 -7.91 -6.32
CA ALA A 40 2.70 -6.73 -6.63
C ALA A 40 3.03 -5.56 -5.69
N LEU A 41 3.11 -5.82 -4.38
CA LEU A 41 3.43 -4.78 -3.38
C LEU A 41 4.89 -4.31 -3.47
N SER A 42 5.81 -5.17 -3.90
CA SER A 42 7.22 -4.81 -4.11
C SER A 42 7.44 -3.84 -5.28
N ARG A 43 6.39 -3.42 -6.00
CA ARG A 43 6.44 -2.36 -7.01
C ARG A 43 6.43 -0.95 -6.42
N ILE A 44 6.19 -0.83 -5.11
CA ILE A 44 6.46 0.40 -4.36
C ILE A 44 7.94 0.38 -4.00
N THR A 45 8.67 1.37 -4.52
CA THR A 45 10.11 1.54 -4.26
C THR A 45 10.39 2.80 -3.45
N GLU A 46 9.39 3.66 -3.29
CA GLU A 46 9.49 4.94 -2.62
C GLU A 46 9.27 4.76 -1.12
N VAL A 47 10.36 4.79 -0.35
CA VAL A 47 10.32 4.65 1.11
C VAL A 47 9.77 5.94 1.71
N GLY A 48 8.75 5.83 2.57
CA GLY A 48 8.14 6.96 3.29
C GLY A 48 7.22 7.84 2.45
N GLU A 49 7.33 7.77 1.13
CA GLU A 49 6.52 8.56 0.19
C GLU A 49 5.17 7.89 -0.10
N PRO A 50 4.05 8.64 -0.07
CA PRO A 50 2.75 8.11 -0.47
C PRO A 50 2.68 7.82 -1.97
N VAL A 51 2.38 6.57 -2.32
CA VAL A 51 2.09 6.15 -3.70
C VAL A 51 0.60 5.88 -3.85
N SER A 52 -0.05 6.46 -4.86
CA SER A 52 -1.49 6.23 -5.05
C SER A 52 -1.76 4.74 -5.36
N VAL A 53 -2.84 4.18 -4.82
CA VAL A 53 -3.20 2.78 -5.09
C VAL A 53 -3.45 2.56 -6.59
N GLN A 54 -4.00 3.57 -7.29
CA GLN A 54 -4.19 3.54 -8.74
C GLN A 54 -2.86 3.44 -9.49
N THR A 55 -1.84 4.22 -9.10
CA THR A 55 -0.48 4.14 -9.64
C THR A 55 0.13 2.75 -9.39
N LEU A 56 -0.05 2.20 -8.19
CA LEU A 56 0.41 0.85 -7.89
C LEU A 56 -0.25 -0.21 -8.79
N MET A 57 -1.56 -0.11 -9.01
CA MET A 57 -2.28 -1.03 -9.92
C MET A 57 -1.73 -0.94 -11.35
N GLN A 58 -1.48 0.29 -11.84
CA GLN A 58 -0.91 0.50 -13.17
C GLN A 58 0.50 -0.10 -13.28
N ARG A 59 1.35 0.07 -12.26
CA ARG A 59 2.69 -0.54 -12.20
C ARG A 59 2.61 -2.06 -12.15
N ALA A 60 1.71 -2.61 -11.33
CA ALA A 60 1.53 -4.04 -11.17
C ALA A 60 0.95 -4.71 -12.43
N ALA A 61 0.14 -3.98 -13.22
CA ALA A 61 -0.45 -4.49 -14.45
C ALA A 61 0.54 -4.55 -15.64
N ARG A 62 1.71 -3.90 -15.56
CA ARG A 62 2.69 -3.76 -16.67
C ARG A 62 4.05 -4.35 -16.34
N ILE A 63 4.09 -5.54 -15.72
CA ILE A 63 5.36 -6.13 -15.29
C ILE A 63 6.15 -6.68 -16.47
N ASP A 64 5.46 -7.29 -17.42
CA ASP A 64 6.06 -7.84 -18.63
C ASP A 64 5.12 -7.60 -19.83
N GLY A 65 5.13 -6.35 -20.31
CA GLY A 65 4.27 -5.90 -21.40
C GLY A 65 2.78 -6.04 -21.07
N GLU A 66 2.16 -7.10 -21.58
CA GLU A 66 0.74 -7.42 -21.37
C GLU A 66 0.48 -8.35 -20.17
N LEU A 67 1.53 -8.92 -19.57
CA LEU A 67 1.45 -9.75 -18.39
C LEU A 67 1.68 -8.91 -17.13
N GLY A 68 0.78 -9.07 -16.16
CA GLY A 68 0.85 -8.36 -14.90
C GLY A 68 0.08 -9.07 -13.79
N PHE A 69 -0.22 -8.30 -12.74
CA PHE A 69 -1.10 -8.73 -11.66
C PHE A 69 -2.47 -8.09 -11.80
N ASP A 70 -3.51 -8.89 -11.56
CA ASP A 70 -4.88 -8.39 -11.47
C ASP A 70 -4.98 -7.29 -10.38
N PRO A 71 -5.63 -6.15 -10.66
CA PRO A 71 -5.85 -5.10 -9.66
C PRO A 71 -6.52 -5.58 -8.36
N ALA A 72 -7.36 -6.61 -8.40
CA ALA A 72 -7.92 -7.29 -7.23
C ALA A 72 -6.85 -7.99 -6.41
N THR A 73 -5.80 -8.55 -7.02
CA THR A 73 -4.64 -9.10 -6.31
C THR A 73 -3.92 -8.01 -5.53
N VAL A 74 -3.77 -6.80 -6.11
CA VAL A 74 -3.18 -5.63 -5.42
C VAL A 74 -4.04 -5.23 -4.21
N ARG A 75 -5.35 -5.05 -4.39
CA ARG A 75 -6.26 -4.66 -3.29
C ARG A 75 -6.31 -5.70 -2.18
N SER A 76 -6.45 -6.98 -2.56
CA SER A 76 -6.44 -8.09 -1.61
C SER A 76 -5.11 -8.15 -0.87
N GLY A 77 -3.99 -7.98 -1.56
CA GLY A 77 -2.66 -7.90 -0.97
C GLY A 77 -2.55 -6.79 0.06
N LEU A 78 -2.94 -5.56 -0.27
CA LEU A 78 -2.93 -4.43 0.67
C LEU A 78 -3.81 -4.70 1.88
N GLY A 79 -5.04 -5.16 1.66
CA GLY A 79 -6.01 -5.42 2.72
C GLY A 79 -5.55 -6.50 3.70
N LEU A 80 -5.03 -7.63 3.19
CA LEU A 80 -4.46 -8.70 4.02
C LEU A 80 -3.21 -8.23 4.76
N HIS A 81 -2.37 -7.42 4.10
CA HIS A 81 -1.13 -6.95 4.69
C HIS A 81 -1.33 -6.01 5.88
N GLN A 82 -2.47 -5.31 5.97
CA GLN A 82 -2.75 -4.45 7.13
C GLN A 82 -2.76 -5.24 8.45
N GLY A 83 -3.09 -6.54 8.43
CA GLY A 83 -3.04 -7.42 9.59
C GLY A 83 -1.72 -8.18 9.79
N ALA A 84 -0.74 -8.00 8.90
CA ALA A 84 0.53 -8.71 8.97
C ALA A 84 1.45 -8.17 10.07
N ARG A 85 2.40 -8.99 10.54
CA ARG A 85 3.41 -8.60 11.55
C ARG A 85 4.83 -8.71 10.99
N PRO A 86 5.55 -7.60 10.75
CA PRO A 86 5.07 -6.22 10.75
C PRO A 86 4.27 -5.87 9.47
N ALA A 87 3.32 -4.96 9.61
CA ALA A 87 2.67 -4.28 8.49
C ALA A 87 3.61 -3.17 7.98
N VAL A 88 4.29 -3.44 6.87
CA VAL A 88 5.26 -2.54 6.24
C VAL A 88 4.71 -1.69 5.08
N TYR A 89 3.49 -1.96 4.62
CA TYR A 89 2.80 -1.14 3.62
C TYR A 89 1.52 -0.66 4.27
N LEU A 90 1.42 0.63 4.52
CA LEU A 90 0.33 1.23 5.28
C LEU A 90 -0.68 1.79 4.28
N LEU A 91 -1.92 1.27 4.30
CA LEU A 91 -2.99 1.78 3.46
C LEU A 91 -3.60 3.02 4.14
N VAL A 92 -3.52 4.15 3.47
CA VAL A 92 -3.92 5.46 4.01
C VAL A 92 -4.86 6.19 3.05
N ASP A 93 -5.70 7.06 3.61
CA ASP A 93 -6.58 7.97 2.91
C ASP A 93 -6.05 9.40 3.07
N ARG A 94 -5.88 10.09 1.94
CA ARG A 94 -5.45 11.50 1.91
C ARG A 94 -6.64 12.40 2.21
N LYS A 95 -6.59 13.09 3.35
CA LYS A 95 -7.61 14.03 3.81
C LYS A 95 -7.50 15.36 3.07
N ALA A 96 -8.58 16.13 3.09
CA ALA A 96 -8.62 17.49 2.54
C ALA A 96 -7.58 18.43 3.19
N SER A 97 -7.18 18.17 4.44
CA SER A 97 -6.10 18.90 5.13
C SER A 97 -4.71 18.66 4.54
N GLY A 98 -4.55 17.64 3.69
CA GLY A 98 -3.27 17.15 3.18
C GLY A 98 -2.64 16.04 4.01
N ASP A 99 -3.22 15.72 5.18
CA ASP A 99 -2.75 14.62 6.03
C ASP A 99 -3.19 13.26 5.47
N TYR A 100 -2.41 12.22 5.77
CA TYR A 100 -2.69 10.84 5.38
C TYR A 100 -3.04 10.03 6.63
N ALA A 101 -4.28 9.54 6.70
CA ALA A 101 -4.77 8.77 7.84
C ALA A 101 -4.99 7.31 7.48
N ALA A 102 -4.84 6.39 8.44
CA ALA A 102 -5.07 4.97 8.20
C ALA A 102 -6.52 4.70 7.78
N VAL A 103 -6.70 3.87 6.73
CA VAL A 103 -8.03 3.47 6.23
C VAL A 103 -8.71 2.44 7.14
N ARG A 104 -7.95 1.79 8.01
CA ARG A 104 -8.40 0.78 8.97
C ARG A 104 -7.38 0.61 10.09
N ASP A 105 -7.74 -0.15 11.10
CA ASP A 105 -6.81 -0.57 12.15
C ASP A 105 -5.61 -1.36 11.58
N ILE A 106 -4.40 -0.99 12.01
CA ILE A 106 -3.12 -1.62 11.68
C ILE A 106 -2.44 -2.04 13.00
N PRO A 107 -2.63 -3.29 13.46
CA PRO A 107 -2.16 -3.72 14.78
C PRO A 107 -0.63 -3.77 14.93
N PHE A 108 0.12 -3.91 13.83
CA PHE A 108 1.57 -4.13 13.84
C PHE A 108 2.33 -3.22 12.86
N ALA A 109 2.02 -1.92 12.84
CA ALA A 109 2.63 -0.96 11.92
C ALA A 109 4.14 -0.75 12.18
N GLY A 110 5.01 -1.58 11.60
CA GLY A 110 6.48 -1.47 11.67
C GLY A 110 7.15 -1.67 13.04
N SER A 111 6.48 -1.35 14.14
CA SER A 111 6.92 -1.52 15.53
C SER A 111 5.92 -2.40 16.30
N PRO A 112 6.38 -3.35 17.15
CA PRO A 112 5.51 -4.22 17.93
C PRO A 112 4.70 -3.50 19.03
N SER A 113 5.01 -2.23 19.33
CA SER A 113 4.51 -1.56 20.54
C SER A 113 3.34 -0.60 20.35
N ARG A 114 2.87 -0.33 19.13
CA ARG A 114 1.72 0.56 18.93
C ARG A 114 0.91 0.22 17.69
N ALA A 115 -0.35 -0.13 17.90
CA ALA A 115 -1.35 -0.20 16.83
C ALA A 115 -1.67 1.21 16.33
N ILE A 116 -1.86 1.35 15.02
CA ILE A 116 -2.46 2.53 14.41
C ILE A 116 -3.95 2.24 14.26
N ARG A 117 -4.82 3.12 14.72
CA ARG A 117 -6.27 2.98 14.55
C ARG A 117 -6.73 3.57 13.23
N GLU A 118 -7.87 3.12 12.76
CA GLU A 118 -8.57 3.79 11.67
C GLU A 118 -8.71 5.29 11.96
N GLY A 119 -8.37 6.13 10.98
CA GLY A 119 -8.42 7.59 11.12
C GLY A 119 -7.20 8.23 11.78
N ASP A 120 -6.30 7.46 12.40
CA ASP A 120 -5.05 8.00 12.94
C ASP A 120 -4.17 8.53 11.80
N VAL A 121 -3.59 9.72 11.99
CA VAL A 121 -2.67 10.32 11.02
C VAL A 121 -1.33 9.58 11.05
N VAL A 122 -0.94 9.04 9.89
CA VAL A 122 0.32 8.32 9.68
C VAL A 122 1.40 9.25 9.17
N LEU A 123 1.05 10.11 8.21
CA LEU A 123 1.93 11.11 7.58
C LEU A 123 1.18 12.43 7.55
N ASN A 124 1.79 13.49 8.06
CA ASN A 124 1.18 14.82 8.00
C ASN A 124 1.37 15.50 6.64
N ARG A 125 0.68 16.61 6.41
CA ARG A 125 0.76 17.40 5.17
C ARG A 125 2.17 17.88 4.80
N ASN A 126 3.10 17.91 5.75
CA ASN A 126 4.50 18.32 5.55
C ASN A 126 5.41 17.13 5.19
N GLY A 127 4.86 15.94 5.00
CA GLY A 127 5.65 14.73 4.75
C GLY A 127 6.35 14.18 5.99
N GLN A 128 5.94 14.60 7.20
CA GLN A 128 6.51 14.05 8.43
C GLN A 128 5.69 12.86 8.90
N LEU A 129 6.39 11.74 9.10
CA LEU A 129 5.80 10.52 9.64
C LEU A 129 5.55 10.70 11.13
N LEU A 130 4.27 10.66 11.51
CA LEU A 130 3.84 10.84 12.91
C LEU A 130 3.78 9.51 13.65
N ALA A 131 3.66 8.43 12.92
CA ALA A 131 3.74 7.10 13.48
C ALA A 131 5.22 6.82 13.79
N ASN A 132 5.58 6.64 15.07
CA ASN A 132 6.90 6.15 15.54
C ASN A 132 7.28 4.75 14.99
N CYS A 133 6.53 4.25 14.01
CA CYS A 133 6.60 2.99 13.31
C CYS A 133 7.85 2.80 12.43
N LEU A 134 8.68 3.84 12.27
CA LEU A 134 9.58 3.97 11.14
C LEU A 134 11.03 4.27 11.46
N LYS A 135 11.44 4.24 12.73
CA LYS A 135 12.87 4.25 13.04
C LYS A 135 13.46 2.88 12.67
N ALA A 136 13.79 2.73 11.39
CA ALA A 136 14.86 1.82 10.99
C ALA A 136 16.10 2.24 11.79
N ARG A 137 16.50 1.38 12.73
CA ARG A 137 17.89 1.39 13.22
C ARG A 137 18.78 0.78 12.16
#